data_AF-A0A8S3ZDZ9-F1
#
_entry.id   AF-A0A8S3ZDZ9-F1
#
_cell.length_a   1.000
_cell.length_b   1.000
_cell.length_c   1.000
_cell.angle_alpha   90.00
_cell.angle_beta   90.00
_cell.angle_gamma   90.00
#
_symmetry.space_group_name_H-M   'P 1'
#
loop_
_entity.id
_entity.type
_entity.pdbx_description
1 polymer ?
#
loop_
_entity_poly.entity_id
_entity_poly.type
_entity_poly.pdbx_seq_one_letter_code
_entity_poly.pdbx_strand_id
1 'polypeptide(L)' 'NTDPVTEGNSLVDLFHQDSSSRRKSMDSRHRTIFKNSQLHELEKAFKTSHYPDTHARQELSTRISLPEDRIQ' A
#
# COMPACT_ATOMS: atom_id res chain seq x y z
N ASN A 1 62.62 -24.50 -6.90
CA ASN A 1 62.07 -24.27 -5.55
C ASN A 1 61.18 -23.03 -5.60
N THR A 2 59.87 -23.31 -5.72
CA THR A 2 58.70 -22.56 -5.19
C THR A 2 58.53 -21.06 -5.49
N ASP A 3 57.67 -20.81 -6.48
CA ASP A 3 56.54 -19.84 -6.60
C ASP A 3 56.60 -18.44 -5.95
N PRO A 4 56.43 -17.35 -6.74
CA PRO A 4 55.95 -16.06 -6.26
C PRO A 4 54.41 -16.03 -6.20
N VAL A 5 53.90 -15.81 -4.98
CA VAL A 5 52.49 -15.67 -4.63
C VAL A 5 51.84 -14.43 -5.29
N THR A 6 50.76 -14.72 -6.04
CA THR A 6 49.48 -13.99 -6.13
C THR A 6 49.41 -12.66 -6.89
N GLU A 7 48.86 -12.79 -8.12
CA GLU A 7 47.60 -12.18 -8.61
C GLU A 7 47.35 -10.71 -8.21
N GLY A 8 47.27 -9.77 -9.15
CA GLY A 8 46.35 -9.82 -10.28
C GLY A 8 45.26 -8.76 -10.04
N ASN A 9 45.34 -7.67 -10.81
CA ASN A 9 44.27 -6.72 -11.09
C ASN A 9 43.24 -6.42 -9.99
N SER A 10 43.45 -5.33 -9.24
CA SER A 10 42.36 -4.64 -8.55
C SER A 10 41.47 -3.92 -9.57
N LEU A 11 40.59 -4.67 -10.23
CA LEU A 11 39.62 -4.22 -11.25
C LEU A 11 38.17 -4.39 -10.76
N VAL A 12 37.86 -4.06 -9.50
CA VAL A 12 36.47 -4.18 -9.01
C VAL A 12 35.97 -3.07 -8.09
N ASP A 13 36.71 -1.97 -7.87
CA ASP A 13 36.21 -0.88 -7.01
C ASP A 13 35.33 0.15 -7.75
N LEU A 14 34.43 -0.35 -8.62
CA LEU A 14 33.47 0.45 -9.40
C LEU A 14 32.02 0.00 -9.22
N PHE A 15 31.66 -0.47 -8.02
CA PHE A 15 30.26 -0.71 -7.66
C PHE A 15 29.76 0.34 -6.67
N HIS A 16 29.32 1.45 -7.27
CA HIS A 16 27.98 2.01 -7.06
C HIS A 16 27.57 2.27 -5.61
N GLN A 17 28.05 3.41 -5.11
CA GLN A 17 27.43 4.12 -4.01
C GLN A 17 26.17 4.85 -4.50
N ASP A 18 25.12 4.11 -4.90
CA ASP A 18 23.75 4.64 -4.92
C ASP A 18 22.99 4.07 -3.72
N SER A 19 23.13 4.76 -2.60
CA SER A 19 22.40 4.47 -1.36
C SER A 19 21.02 5.14 -1.41
N SER A 20 20.25 4.96 -2.48
CA SER A 20 18.97 5.65 -2.67
C SER A 20 17.76 4.72 -2.60
N SER A 21 17.88 3.52 -2.03
CA SER A 21 16.77 2.58 -1.90
C SER A 21 16.44 2.26 -0.45
N ARG A 22 16.15 3.24 0.41
CA ARG A 22 15.77 2.92 1.81
C ARG A 22 14.91 3.91 2.60
N ARG A 23 14.00 4.68 2.00
CA ARG A 23 12.79 5.18 2.69
C ARG A 23 11.59 5.31 1.76
N LYS A 24 11.12 4.19 1.19
CA LYS A 24 9.67 3.96 1.12
C LYS A 24 9.19 3.84 2.56
N SER A 25 9.22 4.95 3.30
CA SER A 25 8.55 5.07 4.59
C SER A 25 7.09 4.92 4.24
N MET A 26 6.60 3.68 4.33
CA MET A 26 5.22 3.32 4.61
C MET A 26 4.29 4.49 4.32
N ASP A 27 3.81 4.59 3.08
CA ASP A 27 2.51 5.22 2.85
C ASP A 27 1.51 4.28 3.53
N SER A 28 1.51 4.37 4.86
CA SER A 28 0.72 3.55 5.74
C SER A 28 -0.67 4.07 5.53
N ARG A 29 -1.42 3.37 4.67
CA ARG A 29 -2.81 3.67 4.37
C ARG A 29 -3.49 4.07 5.67
N HIS A 30 -3.90 5.34 5.78
CA HIS A 30 -4.60 5.82 6.95
C HIS A 30 -5.79 4.88 7.18
N ARG A 31 -5.78 4.20 8.33
CA ARG A 31 -6.84 3.26 8.69
C ARG A 31 -8.09 4.07 8.99
N THR A 32 -9.10 3.93 8.14
CA THR A 32 -10.42 4.46 8.43
C THR A 32 -10.98 3.74 9.67
N ILE A 33 -11.34 4.50 10.69
CA ILE A 33 -12.08 3.99 11.84
C ILE A 33 -13.53 4.37 11.63
N PHE A 34 -14.37 3.36 11.37
CA PHE A 34 -15.80 3.56 11.18
C PHE A 34 -16.47 3.89 12.51
N LYS A 35 -17.35 4.89 12.50
CA LYS A 35 -18.31 5.15 13.58
C LYS A 35 -19.41 4.09 13.54
N ASN A 36 -20.06 3.85 14.68
CA ASN A 36 -21.14 2.86 14.79
C ASN A 36 -22.28 3.13 13.77
N SER A 37 -22.65 4.40 13.55
CA SER A 37 -23.64 4.78 12.53
C SER A 37 -23.22 4.43 11.10
N GLN A 38 -21.93 4.54 10.78
CA GLN A 38 -21.40 4.21 9.46
C GLN A 38 -21.44 2.69 9.24
N LEU A 39 -21.11 1.90 10.25
CA LEU A 39 -21.23 0.43 10.21
C LEU A 39 -22.68 0.00 9.96
N HIS A 40 -23.65 0.61 10.64
CA HIS A 40 -25.06 0.28 10.45
C HIS A 40 -25.54 0.51 9.01
N GLU A 41 -25.16 1.65 8.41
CA GLU A 41 -25.50 1.93 7.02
C GLU A 41 -24.79 0.99 6.04
N LEU A 42 -23.52 0.63 6.31
CA LEU A 42 -22.77 -0.36 5.51
C LEU A 42 -23.42 -1.74 5.57
N GLU A 43 -23.81 -2.21 6.76
CA GLU A 43 -24.50 -3.48 6.96
C GLU A 43 -25.87 -3.49 6.26
N LYS A 44 -26.62 -2.38 6.33
CA LYS A 44 -27.90 -2.23 5.65
C LYS A 44 -27.73 -2.30 4.14
N ALA A 45 -26.73 -1.60 3.59
CA ALA A 45 -26.40 -1.66 2.17
C ALA A 45 -26.02 -3.07 1.72
N PHE A 46 -25.18 -3.76 2.50
CA PHE A 46 -24.73 -5.11 2.22
C PHE A 46 -25.89 -6.12 2.17
N LYS A 47 -26.89 -5.96 3.05
CA LYS A 47 -28.13 -6.77 3.02
C LYS A 47 -28.95 -6.57 1.75
N THR A 48 -28.93 -5.36 1.17
CA THR A 48 -29.63 -5.05 -0.07
C THR A 48 -28.87 -5.56 -1.29
N SER A 49 -27.56 -5.31 -1.35
CA SER A 49 -26.67 -5.81 -2.39
C SER A 49 -25.28 -6.02 -1.82
N HIS A 50 -24.75 -7.24 -1.96
CA HIS A 50 -23.40 -7.58 -1.50
C HIS A 50 -22.31 -6.95 -2.40
N TYR A 51 -22.67 -6.60 -3.64
CA TYR A 51 -21.79 -5.95 -4.61
C TYR A 51 -22.52 -4.73 -5.19
N PRO A 52 -22.59 -3.62 -4.44
CA PRO A 52 -23.21 -2.40 -4.93
C PRO A 52 -22.47 -1.87 -6.16
N ASP A 53 -23.21 -1.38 -7.14
CA ASP A 53 -22.62 -0.73 -8.31
C ASP A 53 -21.91 0.59 -7.94
N THR A 54 -21.22 1.20 -8.90
CA THR A 54 -20.52 2.49 -8.69
C THR A 54 -21.45 3.60 -8.20
N HIS A 55 -22.70 3.64 -8.65
CA HIS A 55 -23.65 4.66 -8.24
C HIS A 55 -24.13 4.45 -6.80
N ALA A 56 -24.46 3.21 -6.44
CA ALA A 56 -24.85 2.83 -5.08
C ALA A 56 -23.72 3.09 -4.08
N ARG A 57 -22.45 2.85 -4.47
CA ARG A 57 -21.29 3.20 -3.64
C ARG A 57 -21.13 4.71 -3.47
N GLN A 58 -21.38 5.53 -4.50
CA GLN A 58 -21.35 6.99 -4.39
C GLN A 58 -22.46 7.53 -3.49
N GLU A 59 -23.66 6.97 -3.57
CA GLU A 59 -24.77 7.36 -2.69
C GLU A 59 -24.44 7.04 -1.23
N LEU A 60 -23.89 5.84 -0.97
CA LEU A 60 -23.46 5.44 0.36
C LEU A 60 -22.31 6.29 0.88
N SER A 61 -21.31 6.57 0.04
CA SER A 61 -20.18 7.46 0.32
C SER A 61 -20.66 8.83 0.82
N THR A 62 -21.63 9.40 0.11
CA THR A 62 -22.24 10.69 0.49
C THR A 62 -22.98 10.58 1.81
N ARG A 63 -23.76 9.51 2.02
CA ARG A 63 -24.57 9.30 3.21
C ARG A 63 -23.74 9.11 4.48
N ILE A 64 -22.65 8.35 4.41
CA ILE A 64 -21.79 8.04 5.57
C ILE A 64 -20.55 8.93 5.65
N SER A 65 -20.39 9.87 4.70
CA SER A 65 -19.23 10.77 4.58
C SER A 65 -17.89 10.03 4.58
N LEU A 66 -17.81 8.94 3.80
CA LEU A 66 -16.59 8.17 3.60
C LEU A 66 -16.21 8.15 2.13
N PRO A 67 -14.91 8.07 1.78
CA PRO A 67 -14.51 7.92 0.38
C PRO A 67 -15.11 6.64 -0.21
N GLU A 68 -15.52 6.70 -1.49
CA GLU A 68 -16.01 5.52 -2.24
C GLU A 68 -15.01 4.36 -2.20
N ASP A 69 -13.70 4.65 -2.21
CA ASP A 69 -12.61 3.68 -2.09
C ASP A 69 -12.69 2.81 -0.82
N ARG A 70 -13.38 3.30 0.23
CA ARG A 70 -13.56 2.57 1.49
C ARG A 70 -14.81 1.70 1.51
N ILE A 71 -15.59 1.68 0.44
CA ILE A 71 -16.81 0.89 0.28
C ILE A 71 -16.49 -0.28 -0.66
N GLN A 72 -16.15 -1.43 -0.07
CA GLN A 72 -15.78 -2.69 -0.73
C GLN A 72 -16.59 -3.85 -0.13
#